data_AF-A0A2E9NVR8-F1
#
_entry.id   AF-A0A2E9NVR8-F1
#
_cell.length_a   1.000
_cell.length_b   1.000
_cell.length_c   1.000
_cell.angle_alpha   90.00
_cell.angle_beta   90.00
_cell.angle_gamma   90.00
#
_symmetry.space_group_name_H-M   'P 1'
#
loop_
_entity.id
_entity.type
_entity.pdbx_description
1 polymer ?
#
loop_
_entity_poly.entity_id
_entity_poly.type
_entity_poly.pdbx_seq_one_letter_code
_entity_poly.pdbx_strand_id
1 'polypeptide(L)'
;MWWRNVQNHKNSLGQGNHEIRFVLGGSGVELLRKVAQESAEVVNRVESLRNEGVKINVYASVLEGEKIALDDPLFEEEADIIPSGVAEICKLQQKSLSILDHEK
;
A
#
# COMPACT_ATOMS: atom_id res chain seq x y z
N MET A 1 -3.08 11.18 -7.92
CA MET A 1 -3.55 9.97 -7.21
C MET A 1 -2.56 8.85 -7.53
N TRP A 2 -1.88 8.30 -6.51
CA TRP A 2 -0.69 7.44 -6.61
C TRP A 2 -0.86 6.20 -7.48
N TRP A 3 -2.12 5.77 -7.62
CA TRP A 3 -2.55 4.74 -8.55
C TRP A 3 -2.00 4.89 -9.98
N ARG A 4 -2.06 6.11 -10.52
CA ARG A 4 -1.60 6.37 -11.88
C ARG A 4 -0.10 6.14 -12.02
N ASN A 5 0.66 6.40 -10.96
CA ASN A 5 2.11 6.18 -10.96
C ASN A 5 2.43 4.69 -10.94
N VAL A 6 1.66 3.88 -10.19
CA VAL A 6 1.82 2.42 -10.21
C VAL A 6 1.49 1.85 -11.58
N GLN A 7 0.39 2.26 -12.20
CA GLN A 7 0.06 1.77 -13.54
C GLN A 7 1.09 2.22 -14.59
N ASN A 8 1.56 3.47 -14.52
CA ASN A 8 2.64 3.94 -15.38
C ASN A 8 3.93 3.13 -15.16
N HIS A 9 4.31 2.88 -13.91
CA HIS A 9 5.50 2.13 -13.57
C HIS A 9 5.41 0.68 -14.06
N LYS A 10 4.28 0.01 -13.83
CA LYS A 10 3.98 -1.33 -14.37
C LYS A 10 4.12 -1.36 -15.89
N ASN A 11 3.51 -0.40 -16.58
CA ASN A 11 3.57 -0.32 -18.04
C ASN A 11 5.01 -0.12 -18.56
N SER A 12 5.83 0.67 -17.84
CA SER A 12 7.24 0.88 -18.20
C SER A 12 8.13 -0.33 -17.94
N LEU A 13 7.82 -1.13 -16.92
CA LEU A 13 8.58 -2.33 -16.54
C LEU A 13 8.35 -3.53 -17.49
N GLY A 14 7.28 -3.52 -18.29
CA GLY A 14 6.93 -4.59 -19.22
C GLY A 14 6.49 -5.89 -18.52
N GLN A 15 6.42 -7.00 -19.27
CA GLN A 15 6.18 -8.32 -18.67
C GLN A 15 7.46 -8.82 -17.99
N GLY A 16 7.43 -8.95 -16.66
CA GLY A 16 8.56 -9.39 -15.84
C GLY A 16 8.16 -9.64 -14.39
N ASN A 17 9.06 -10.24 -13.61
CA ASN A 17 8.80 -10.61 -12.21
C ASN A 17 9.09 -9.42 -11.29
N HIS A 18 8.14 -8.49 -11.20
CA HIS A 18 8.26 -7.26 -10.41
C HIS A 18 7.36 -7.32 -9.17
N GLU A 19 7.93 -7.11 -7.98
CA GLU A 19 7.15 -6.93 -6.76
C GLU A 19 6.86 -5.44 -6.57
N ILE A 20 5.57 -5.07 -6.51
CA ILE A 20 5.14 -3.72 -6.15
C ILE A 20 4.49 -3.78 -4.78
N ARG A 21 4.92 -2.87 -3.92
CA ARG A 21 4.45 -2.79 -2.54
C ARG A 21 4.19 -1.34 -2.16
N PHE A 22 2.99 -1.07 -1.68
CA PHE A 22 2.67 0.14 -0.96
C PHE A 22 3.07 -0.02 0.50
N VAL A 23 3.72 0.99 1.07
CA VAL A 23 4.07 1.04 2.50
C VAL A 23 3.43 2.31 3.05
N LEU A 24 2.30 2.16 3.74
CA LEU A 24 1.43 3.26 4.17
C LEU A 24 1.64 3.60 5.64
N GLY A 25 1.99 4.85 5.91
CA GLY A 25 1.94 5.46 7.24
C GLY A 25 0.55 6.06 7.56
N GLY A 26 0.42 6.68 8.73
CA GLY A 26 -0.86 7.18 9.27
C GLY A 26 -1.65 8.07 8.33
N SER A 27 -1.02 9.12 7.79
CA SER A 27 -1.68 10.03 6.84
C SER A 27 -2.10 9.37 5.53
N GLY A 28 -1.35 8.35 5.08
CA GLY A 28 -1.69 7.58 3.89
C GLY A 28 -2.89 6.67 4.12
N VAL A 29 -2.97 6.05 5.29
CA VAL A 29 -4.10 5.23 5.73
C VAL A 29 -5.35 6.08 5.93
N GLU A 30 -5.25 7.22 6.62
CA GLU A 30 -6.36 8.16 6.82
C GLU A 30 -6.94 8.63 5.48
N LEU A 31 -6.06 9.04 4.55
CA LEU A 31 -6.48 9.46 3.22
C LEU A 31 -7.18 8.33 2.46
N LEU A 32 -6.63 7.12 2.48
CA LEU A 32 -7.23 5.97 1.79
C LEU A 32 -8.62 5.66 2.34
N ARG A 33 -8.77 5.63 3.67
CA ARG A 33 -10.04 5.37 4.33
C ARG A 33 -11.07 6.45 4.04
N LYS A 34 -10.69 7.72 4.11
CA LYS A 34 -11.59 8.84 3.81
C LYS A 34 -12.14 8.72 2.38
N VAL A 35 -11.27 8.47 1.40
CA VAL A 35 -11.72 8.36 0.01
C VAL A 35 -12.55 7.08 -0.21
N ALA A 36 -12.24 5.98 0.48
CA ALA A 36 -13.03 4.75 0.42
C ALA A 36 -14.44 4.89 1.01
N GLN A 37 -14.61 5.70 2.06
CA GLN A 37 -15.92 6.03 2.63
C GLN A 37 -16.78 6.85 1.66
N GLU A 38 -16.15 7.69 0.84
CA GLU A 38 -16.83 8.55 -0.13
C GLU A 38 -17.11 7.82 -1.47
N SER A 39 -16.40 6.72 -1.77
CA SER A 39 -16.57 5.97 -3.02
C SER A 39 -16.17 4.49 -2.92
N ALA A 40 -17.15 3.61 -3.16
CA ALA A 40 -16.93 2.17 -3.30
C ALA A 40 -15.99 1.80 -4.46
N GLU A 41 -15.79 2.71 -5.44
CA GLU A 41 -14.85 2.51 -6.54
C GLU A 41 -13.41 2.36 -6.02
N VAL A 42 -13.07 3.03 -4.92
CA VAL A 42 -11.72 2.96 -4.34
C VAL A 42 -11.43 1.59 -3.75
N VAL A 43 -12.40 0.98 -3.07
CA VAL A 43 -12.29 -0.39 -2.54
C VAL A 43 -12.10 -1.37 -3.70
N ASN A 44 -12.94 -1.29 -4.73
CA ASN A 44 -12.80 -2.13 -5.93
C ASN A 44 -11.45 -1.94 -6.62
N ARG A 45 -10.90 -0.72 -6.56
CA ARG A 45 -9.60 -0.44 -7.16
C ARG A 45 -8.49 -1.04 -6.32
N VAL A 46 -8.51 -0.90 -4.99
CA VAL A 46 -7.58 -1.60 -4.09
C VAL A 46 -7.61 -3.12 -4.32
N GLU A 47 -8.80 -3.72 -4.43
CA GLU A 47 -8.94 -5.14 -4.74
C GLU A 47 -8.34 -5.51 -6.10
N SER A 48 -8.52 -4.67 -7.13
CA SER A 48 -7.87 -4.85 -8.43
C SER A 48 -6.33 -4.86 -8.32
N LEU A 49 -5.71 -4.06 -7.44
CA LEU A 49 -4.25 -4.14 -7.21
C LEU A 49 -3.83 -5.47 -6.62
N ARG A 50 -4.56 -5.90 -5.59
CA ARG A 50 -4.25 -7.13 -4.86
C ARG A 50 -4.32 -8.32 -5.82
N ASN A 51 -5.38 -8.38 -6.64
CA ASN A 51 -5.53 -9.37 -7.70
C ASN A 51 -4.41 -9.30 -8.77
N GLU A 52 -3.84 -8.12 -8.99
CA GLU A 52 -2.69 -7.91 -9.88
C GLU A 52 -1.33 -8.17 -9.20
N GLY A 53 -1.30 -8.66 -7.95
CA GLY A 53 -0.10 -9.05 -7.21
C GLY A 53 0.58 -7.92 -6.43
N VAL A 54 -0.06 -6.76 -6.31
CA VAL A 54 0.48 -5.63 -5.54
C VAL A 54 0.15 -5.79 -4.06
N LYS A 55 1.16 -5.61 -3.20
CA LYS A 55 1.03 -5.73 -1.74
C LYS A 55 0.77 -4.37 -1.11
N ILE A 56 -0.04 -4.31 -0.06
CA ILE A 56 -0.34 -3.05 0.66
C ILE A 56 0.01 -3.26 2.12
N ASN A 57 1.11 -2.66 2.57
CA ASN A 57 1.56 -2.76 3.94
C ASN A 57 1.21 -1.52 4.78
N VAL A 58 0.79 -1.74 6.03
CA VAL A 58 0.47 -0.72 7.03
C VAL A 58 1.26 -0.97 8.31
N TYR A 59 1.59 0.11 9.02
CA TYR A 59 2.40 -0.01 10.23
C TYR A 59 1.49 -0.43 11.38
N ALA A 60 1.94 -1.37 12.22
CA ALA A 60 1.18 -1.81 13.39
C ALA A 60 0.75 -0.63 14.28
N SER A 61 1.66 0.31 14.54
CA SER A 61 1.38 1.51 15.33
C SER A 61 0.33 2.44 14.71
N VAL A 62 0.15 2.39 13.38
CA VAL A 62 -0.87 3.17 12.68
C VAL A 62 -2.25 2.56 12.89
N LEU A 63 -2.37 1.23 12.84
CA LEU A 63 -3.65 0.56 13.11
C LEU A 63 -4.11 0.83 14.54
N GLU A 64 -3.19 0.76 15.50
CA GLU A 64 -3.46 1.08 16.92
C GLU A 64 -3.84 2.55 17.11
N GLY A 65 -3.08 3.48 16.51
CA GLY A 65 -3.31 4.93 16.63
C GLY A 65 -4.63 5.39 15.99
N GLU A 66 -4.96 4.83 14.83
CA GLU A 66 -6.17 5.16 14.06
C GLU A 66 -7.41 4.32 14.46
N LYS A 67 -7.25 3.41 15.44
CA LYS A 67 -8.30 2.49 15.91
C LYS A 67 -8.95 1.71 14.76
N ILE A 68 -8.13 1.22 13.84
CA ILE A 68 -8.57 0.43 12.70
C ILE A 68 -8.72 -1.01 13.16
N ALA A 69 -9.89 -1.59 12.92
CA ALA A 69 -10.13 -2.98 13.23
C ALA A 69 -9.48 -3.89 12.17
N LEU A 70 -9.09 -5.10 12.58
CA LEU A 70 -8.42 -6.07 11.70
C LEU A 70 -9.34 -6.61 10.60
N ASP A 71 -10.65 -6.37 10.71
CA ASP A 71 -11.68 -6.69 9.71
C ASP A 71 -12.00 -5.50 8.77
N ASP A 72 -11.18 -4.44 8.76
CA ASP A 72 -11.33 -3.35 7.78
C ASP A 72 -11.02 -3.89 6.37
N PRO A 73 -11.95 -3.74 5.40
CA PRO A 73 -11.82 -4.33 4.06
C PRO A 73 -10.59 -3.86 3.27
N LEU A 74 -9.94 -2.78 3.72
CA LEU A 74 -8.70 -2.30 3.12
C LEU A 74 -7.45 -3.03 3.64
N PHE A 75 -7.53 -3.69 4.80
CA PHE A 75 -6.38 -4.21 5.57
C PHE A 75 -6.62 -5.61 6.17
N GLU A 76 -7.43 -6.45 5.49
CA GLU A 76 -7.92 -7.73 6.01
C GLU A 76 -6.84 -8.81 6.22
N GLU A 77 -5.66 -8.69 5.61
CA GLU A 77 -4.60 -9.71 5.72
C GLU A 77 -3.58 -9.36 6.81
N GLU A 78 -3.30 -10.28 7.74
CA GLU A 78 -2.19 -10.11 8.71
C GLU A 78 -0.84 -9.83 8.02
N ALA A 79 -0.65 -10.33 6.79
CA ALA A 79 0.53 -10.08 5.97
C ALA A 79 0.70 -8.61 5.54
N ASP A 80 -0.36 -7.82 5.64
CA ASP A 80 -0.32 -6.38 5.40
C ASP A 80 0.31 -5.63 6.58
N ILE A 81 0.37 -6.20 7.78
CA ILE A 81 0.84 -5.51 8.98
C ILE A 81 2.36 -5.64 9.13
N ILE A 82 3.05 -4.50 9.17
CA ILE A 82 4.50 -4.43 9.39
C ILE A 82 4.83 -3.65 10.66
N PRO A 83 5.91 -4.00 11.39
CA PRO A 83 6.23 -3.36 12.66
C PRO A 83 6.69 -1.90 12.52
N SER A 84 7.32 -1.55 11.39
CA SER A 84 7.78 -0.18 11.10
C SER A 84 7.98 0.00 9.61
N GLY A 85 7.43 1.08 9.04
CA GLY A 85 7.60 1.38 7.63
C GLY A 85 9.02 1.69 7.22
N VAL A 86 9.75 2.48 8.02
CA VAL A 86 11.16 2.80 7.74
C VAL A 86 12.00 1.51 7.76
N ALA A 87 11.77 0.64 8.74
CA ALA A 87 12.49 -0.63 8.83
C ALA A 87 12.17 -1.55 7.65
N GLU A 88 10.89 -1.65 7.23
CA GLU A 88 10.50 -2.45 6.08
C GLU A 88 11.07 -1.86 4.78
N ILE A 89 11.02 -0.54 4.60
CA ILE A 89 11.62 0.15 3.46
C ILE A 89 13.13 -0.15 3.38
N CYS A 90 13.87 -0.02 4.47
CA CYS A 90 15.30 -0.36 4.50
C CYS A 90 15.55 -1.83 4.14
N LYS A 91 14.74 -2.76 4.66
CA LYS A 91 14.82 -4.18 4.35
C LYS A 91 14.50 -4.48 2.88
N LEU A 92 13.54 -3.77 2.29
CA LEU A 92 13.20 -3.92 0.87
C LEU A 92 14.32 -3.37 -0.02
N GLN A 93 14.91 -2.23 0.34
CA GLN A 93 16.08 -1.69 -0.35
C GLN A 93 17.29 -2.64 -0.32
N GLN A 94 17.56 -3.28 0.83
CA GLN A 94 18.61 -4.30 0.94
C GLN A 94 18.35 -5.53 0.07
N LYS A 95 17.10 -5.80 -0.29
CA LYS A 95 16.68 -6.84 -1.24
C LYS A 95 16.67 -6.36 -2.70
N SER A 96 17.29 -5.21 -2.99
CA SER A 96 17.36 -4.60 -4.31
C SER A 96 16.05 -4.04 -4.85
N LEU A 97 15.06 -3.74 -3.99
CA LEU A 97 13.88 -2.98 -4.41
C LEU A 97 14.17 -1.47 -4.41
N SER A 98 13.73 -0.79 -5.45
CA SER A 98 13.79 0.67 -5.55
C SER A 98 12.64 1.32 -4.79
N ILE A 99 12.90 2.46 -4.15
CA ILE A 99 11.85 3.31 -3.55
C ILE A 99 11.36 4.30 -4.61
N LEU A 100 10.04 4.39 -4.75
CA LEU A 100 9.37 5.48 -5.44
C LEU A 100 8.61 6.30 -4.40
N ASP A 101 9.23 7.39 -3.95
CA ASP A 101 8.56 8.35 -3.06
C ASP A 101 8.01 9.51 -3.87
N HIS A 102 6.87 10.04 -3.43
CA HIS A 102 6.25 11.23 -4.00
C HIS A 102 6.02 12.22 -2.85
N GLU A 103 7.06 12.95 -2.48
CA GLU A 103 6.88 14.22 -1.76
C GLU A 103 6.18 15.21 -2.69
N LYS A 104 5.19 15.93 -2.17
CA LYS A 104 4.54 17.01 -2.90
C LYS A 104 5.45 18.23 -2.94
#